data_AF-A0A1E4BB43-F1
#
_entry.id   AF-A0A1E4BB43-F1
#
_cell.length_a   1.000
_cell.length_b   1.000
_cell.length_c   1.000
_cell.angle_alpha   90.00
_cell.angle_beta   90.00
_cell.angle_gamma   90.00
#
_symmetry.space_group_name_H-M   'P 1'
#
loop_
_entity.id
_entity.type
_entity.pdbx_description
1 polymer ?
#
loop_
_entity_poly.entity_id
_entity_poly.type
_entity_poly.pdbx_seq_one_letter_code
_entity_poly.pdbx_strand_id
1 'polypeptide(L)'
;MGVLVLVALGGCVDEKIVYRDGPNYASPPQAAASFVGYSDEANKVTVCGNCHVGQQAKWKQTAHADAFATLEKSGSMQGLCQACHTVNDRGNALSDTLAGWRTTKDKRYHDVQCESCHGAGLAHIQRPTRGQMLPSIAADTGTKATNGCAECHSGTHHPYVDEWRQTRHARVYSGTFSSGVANPACQSCHMGQKILEAWGVNTNFVEKAATITPANAVGTTCAVCHDPHGSNNPKQLRFPIDVPDLDQNLCMKCHYRRANPDFTSSRLSPHSPQGPMLLGEAGWWPPGLQADSTLVATHGTSRNPKLCATCHVNRFDVTDKATGKFVQTVTGHRFTAIPCVDGNGLPLPPDKQNCSVTARSYKSCAGSGCHSETTARTVFVTAEADIAGLAAGLNAMLAKVPASEMAVPKVNSARGATFNVALALHPGSAAHNPFLAKALLRASIVAVANDYGITPPPGLQLAPFDKQLRARSSN
;
A
#
# COMPACT_ATOMS: atom_id res chain seq x y z
N MET A 1 -24.50 -47.70 -45.62
CA MET A 1 -23.82 -48.23 -44.42
C MET A 1 -22.97 -47.11 -43.83
N GLY A 2 -23.48 -46.40 -42.84
CA GLY A 2 -22.74 -45.36 -42.12
C GLY A 2 -22.26 -45.91 -40.79
N VAL A 3 -20.95 -45.98 -40.59
CA VAL A 3 -20.33 -46.44 -39.35
C VAL A 3 -20.37 -45.29 -38.33
N LEU A 4 -21.13 -45.47 -37.27
CA LEU A 4 -21.15 -44.56 -36.12
C LEU A 4 -19.97 -44.92 -35.22
N VAL A 5 -18.95 -44.06 -35.17
CA VAL A 5 -17.81 -44.22 -34.26
C VAL A 5 -18.22 -43.64 -32.90
N LEU A 6 -18.45 -44.53 -31.93
CA LEU A 6 -18.59 -44.18 -30.51
C LEU A 6 -17.20 -43.90 -29.93
N VAL A 7 -16.91 -42.63 -29.64
CA VAL A 7 -15.76 -42.24 -28.83
C VAL A 7 -16.17 -42.36 -27.35
N ALA A 8 -15.64 -43.37 -26.66
CA ALA A 8 -15.80 -43.51 -25.22
C ALA A 8 -14.88 -42.49 -24.51
N LEU A 9 -15.49 -41.47 -23.90
CA LEU A 9 -14.81 -40.57 -22.96
C LEU A 9 -14.64 -41.31 -21.64
N GLY A 10 -13.46 -41.90 -21.41
CA GLY A 10 -13.08 -42.43 -20.10
C GLY A 10 -12.87 -41.29 -19.11
N GLY A 11 -13.87 -41.00 -18.28
CA GLY A 11 -13.71 -40.13 -17.12
C GLY A 11 -12.86 -40.84 -16.06
N CYS A 12 -11.85 -40.14 -15.51
CA CYS A 12 -11.09 -40.61 -14.36
C CYS A 12 -12.01 -40.70 -13.14
N VAL A 13 -12.52 -41.89 -12.83
CA VAL A 13 -13.28 -42.17 -11.60
C VAL A 13 -12.50 -43.12 -10.69
N ASP A 14 -11.35 -42.65 -10.19
CA ASP A 14 -10.79 -43.20 -8.95
C ASP A 14 -11.45 -42.46 -7.75
N GLU A 15 -12.76 -42.64 -7.58
CA GLU A 15 -13.44 -42.24 -6.35
C GLU A 15 -13.26 -43.34 -5.30
N LYS A 16 -12.03 -43.45 -4.76
CA LYS A 16 -11.86 -44.13 -3.48
C LYS A 16 -12.46 -43.21 -2.41
N ILE A 17 -13.73 -43.42 -2.08
CA ILE A 17 -14.37 -42.78 -0.92
C ILE A 17 -13.62 -43.28 0.32
N VAL A 18 -12.69 -42.45 0.80
CA VAL A 18 -12.03 -42.68 2.08
C VAL A 18 -12.96 -42.14 3.15
N TYR A 19 -13.71 -43.03 3.80
CA TYR A 19 -14.35 -42.72 5.08
C TYR A 19 -13.23 -42.45 6.10
N ARG A 20 -13.02 -41.17 6.40
CA ARG A 20 -12.23 -40.77 7.57
C ARG A 20 -13.23 -40.57 8.70
N ASP A 21 -12.88 -41.00 9.91
CA ASP A 21 -13.60 -40.59 11.10
C ASP A 21 -13.77 -39.06 11.04
N GLY A 22 -14.99 -38.57 11.30
CA GLY A 22 -15.26 -37.13 11.29
C GLY A 22 -14.21 -36.39 12.12
N PRO A 23 -13.83 -35.16 11.74
CA PRO A 23 -12.77 -34.45 12.42
C PRO A 23 -13.02 -34.49 13.92
N ASN A 24 -11.96 -34.78 14.69
CA ASN A 24 -12.06 -34.91 16.13
C ASN A 24 -12.49 -33.56 16.72
N TYR A 25 -13.80 -33.34 16.81
CA TYR A 25 -14.42 -32.22 17.51
C TYR A 25 -14.40 -32.47 19.01
N ALA A 26 -13.36 -33.13 19.55
CA ALA A 26 -13.17 -33.30 20.98
C ALA A 26 -13.49 -31.97 21.65
N SER A 27 -14.52 -32.01 22.50
CA SER A 27 -15.05 -30.82 23.17
C SER A 27 -13.87 -30.02 23.70
N PRO A 28 -13.73 -28.75 23.31
CA PRO A 28 -12.64 -27.95 23.83
C PRO A 28 -12.72 -27.93 25.35
N PRO A 29 -11.58 -27.87 26.07
CA PRO A 29 -11.60 -27.74 27.52
C PRO A 29 -12.52 -26.59 27.92
N GLN A 30 -13.30 -26.74 28.99
CA GLN A 30 -14.18 -25.67 29.47
C GLN A 30 -13.39 -24.37 29.72
N ALA A 31 -12.16 -24.50 30.23
CA ALA A 31 -11.24 -23.40 30.47
C ALA A 31 -10.83 -22.65 29.18
N ALA A 32 -11.03 -23.22 27.99
CA ALA A 32 -10.73 -22.57 26.73
C ALA A 32 -11.77 -21.53 26.30
N ALA A 33 -12.86 -21.34 27.05
CA ALA A 33 -13.90 -20.35 26.75
C ALA A 33 -14.45 -20.46 25.31
N SER A 34 -14.80 -21.68 24.88
CA SER A 34 -15.36 -21.99 23.55
C SER A 34 -14.41 -21.88 22.35
N PHE A 35 -13.12 -21.64 22.57
CA PHE A 35 -12.12 -21.75 21.49
C PHE A 35 -11.82 -23.21 21.16
N VAL A 36 -11.79 -23.57 19.88
CA VAL A 36 -11.66 -24.96 19.42
C VAL A 36 -10.25 -25.33 18.97
N GLY A 37 -9.47 -24.36 18.48
CA GLY A 37 -8.07 -24.49 18.09
C GLY A 37 -7.82 -25.46 16.93
N TYR A 38 -6.66 -26.12 16.99
CA TYR A 38 -6.27 -27.18 16.06
C TYR A 38 -7.10 -28.45 16.26
N SER A 39 -7.43 -29.09 15.13
CA SER A 39 -7.86 -30.50 15.08
C SER A 39 -6.67 -31.44 14.85
N ASP A 40 -5.62 -30.97 14.18
CA ASP A 40 -4.34 -31.65 14.00
C ASP A 40 -3.23 -30.59 13.96
N GLU A 41 -2.57 -30.38 15.10
CA GLU A 41 -1.54 -29.36 15.28
C GLU A 41 -0.26 -29.68 14.48
N ALA A 42 0.12 -30.95 14.38
CA ALA A 42 1.33 -31.36 13.66
C ALA A 42 1.24 -31.03 12.16
N ASN A 43 0.04 -31.17 11.59
CA ASN A 43 -0.23 -30.81 10.21
C ASN A 43 -0.81 -29.39 10.04
N LYS A 44 -0.84 -28.58 11.11
CA LYS A 44 -1.40 -27.22 11.11
C LYS A 44 -2.84 -27.16 10.59
N VAL A 45 -3.69 -28.13 10.94
CA VAL A 45 -5.09 -28.17 10.52
C VAL A 45 -6.00 -27.68 11.64
N THR A 46 -6.53 -26.47 11.48
CA THR A 46 -7.51 -25.90 12.42
C THR A 46 -8.84 -26.65 12.33
N VAL A 47 -9.65 -26.62 13.40
CA VAL A 47 -11.01 -27.17 13.34
C VAL A 47 -11.80 -26.49 12.21
N CYS A 48 -11.62 -25.18 12.01
CA CYS A 48 -12.23 -24.39 10.94
C CYS A 48 -11.84 -24.91 9.54
N GLY A 49 -10.61 -25.39 9.39
CA GLY A 49 -10.05 -25.87 8.12
C GLY A 49 -10.66 -27.17 7.60
N ASN A 50 -11.39 -27.90 8.44
CA ASN A 50 -12.15 -29.08 8.00
C ASN A 50 -13.35 -28.72 7.10
N CYS A 51 -13.88 -27.49 7.24
CA CYS A 51 -14.96 -26.98 6.39
C CYS A 51 -14.48 -25.88 5.43
N HIS A 52 -13.55 -25.03 5.86
CA HIS A 52 -13.02 -23.91 5.08
C HIS A 52 -11.67 -24.24 4.43
N VAL A 53 -11.63 -25.33 3.67
CA VAL A 53 -10.39 -25.93 3.13
C VAL A 53 -9.53 -24.96 2.32
N GLY A 54 -10.16 -24.08 1.53
CA GLY A 54 -9.46 -23.09 0.71
C GLY A 54 -8.72 -22.04 1.56
N GLN A 55 -9.36 -21.52 2.61
CA GLN A 55 -8.74 -20.54 3.50
C GLN A 55 -7.69 -21.18 4.41
N GLN A 56 -7.94 -22.41 4.86
CA GLN A 56 -6.97 -23.20 5.60
C GLN A 56 -5.69 -23.45 4.79
N ALA A 57 -5.82 -23.82 3.52
CA ALA A 57 -4.68 -24.07 2.64
C ALA A 57 -3.79 -22.82 2.45
N LYS A 58 -4.40 -21.63 2.39
CA LYS A 58 -3.68 -20.36 2.30
C LYS A 58 -3.08 -19.95 3.65
N TRP A 59 -3.85 -20.03 4.73
CA TRP A 59 -3.42 -19.59 6.06
C TRP A 59 -2.21 -20.38 6.55
N LYS A 60 -2.18 -21.69 6.28
CA LYS A 60 -1.06 -22.58 6.62
C LYS A 60 0.27 -22.14 5.98
N GLN A 61 0.24 -21.33 4.91
CA GLN A 61 1.44 -20.79 4.25
C GLN A 61 1.89 -19.44 4.82
N THR A 62 1.15 -18.89 5.79
CA THR A 62 1.45 -17.58 6.38
C THR A 62 2.34 -17.72 7.61
N ALA A 63 3.09 -16.66 7.94
CA ALA A 63 3.89 -16.63 9.16
C ALA A 63 3.05 -16.72 10.45
N HIS A 64 1.74 -16.44 10.37
CA HIS A 64 0.84 -16.62 11.51
C HIS A 64 0.70 -18.09 11.92
N ALA A 65 0.79 -19.03 10.98
CA ALA A 65 0.75 -20.48 11.26
C ALA A 65 2.05 -21.03 11.90
N ASP A 66 3.10 -20.21 11.94
CA ASP A 66 4.42 -20.53 12.54
C ASP A 66 4.78 -19.56 13.68
N ALA A 67 3.81 -18.78 14.16
CA ALA A 67 4.06 -17.72 15.12
C ALA A 67 4.63 -18.25 16.44
N PHE A 68 4.11 -19.38 16.94
CA PHE A 68 4.58 -19.94 18.21
C PHE A 68 6.01 -20.44 18.10
N ALA A 69 6.31 -21.22 17.07
CA ALA A 69 7.66 -21.74 16.82
C ALA A 69 8.68 -20.61 16.61
N THR A 70 8.28 -19.51 15.99
CA THR A 70 9.11 -18.31 15.84
C THR A 70 9.41 -17.67 17.21
N LEU A 71 8.42 -17.62 18.10
CA LEU A 71 8.61 -17.10 19.45
C LEU A 71 9.54 -17.99 20.29
N GLU A 72 9.38 -19.31 20.22
CA GLU A 72 10.26 -20.26 20.91
C GLU A 72 11.71 -20.09 20.47
N LYS A 73 11.95 -20.00 19.15
CA LYS A 73 13.30 -19.78 18.59
C LYS A 73 13.91 -18.45 19.01
N SER A 74 13.10 -17.43 19.32
CA SER A 74 13.58 -16.13 19.78
C SER A 74 14.08 -16.14 21.24
N GLY A 75 13.78 -17.18 22.03
CA GLY A 75 14.05 -17.22 23.47
C GLY A 75 13.16 -16.29 24.32
N SER A 76 12.14 -15.64 23.73
CA SER A 76 11.33 -14.60 24.37
C SER A 76 9.95 -15.09 24.83
N MET A 77 9.85 -16.33 25.33
CA MET A 77 8.60 -17.01 25.73
C MET A 77 7.95 -16.44 27.01
N GLN A 78 7.75 -15.13 27.05
CA GLN A 78 7.08 -14.41 28.12
C GLN A 78 5.57 -14.34 27.86
N GLY A 79 4.76 -14.25 28.92
CA GLY A 79 3.29 -14.25 28.80
C GLY A 79 2.73 -13.15 27.90
N LEU A 80 3.39 -11.97 27.84
CA LEU A 80 3.01 -10.88 26.94
C LEU A 80 3.22 -11.26 25.46
N CYS A 81 4.29 -11.98 25.15
CA CYS A 81 4.63 -12.41 23.79
C CYS A 81 3.74 -13.58 23.37
N GLN A 82 3.55 -14.55 24.28
CA GLN A 82 2.67 -15.69 24.04
C GLN A 82 1.25 -15.23 23.65
N ALA A 83 0.76 -14.14 24.25
CA ALA A 83 -0.56 -13.59 23.95
C ALA A 83 -0.73 -13.19 22.48
N CYS A 84 0.34 -12.74 21.80
CA CYS A 84 0.31 -12.37 20.38
C CYS A 84 0.69 -13.52 19.44
N HIS A 85 1.09 -14.67 19.97
CA HIS A 85 1.63 -15.82 19.22
C HIS A 85 0.83 -17.11 19.44
N THR A 86 -0.35 -16.99 20.06
CA THR A 86 -1.27 -18.09 20.38
C THR A 86 -2.72 -17.64 20.22
N VAL A 87 -3.65 -18.59 20.20
CA VAL A 87 -5.09 -18.31 20.26
C VAL A 87 -5.52 -18.01 21.69
N ASN A 88 -6.10 -16.84 21.90
CA ASN A 88 -6.67 -16.37 23.16
C ASN A 88 -7.63 -15.20 22.89
N ASP A 89 -7.87 -14.34 23.88
CA ASP A 89 -8.69 -13.13 23.80
C ASP A 89 -8.16 -12.08 22.80
N ARG A 90 -6.85 -12.07 22.53
CA ARG A 90 -6.25 -11.01 21.71
C ARG A 90 -6.60 -11.09 20.24
N GLY A 91 -6.82 -9.91 19.67
CA GLY A 91 -7.03 -9.69 18.23
C GLY A 91 -8.45 -9.96 17.74
N ASN A 92 -9.34 -10.42 18.65
CA ASN A 92 -10.75 -10.67 18.38
C ASN A 92 -11.62 -9.86 19.36
N ALA A 93 -12.94 -10.02 19.27
CA ALA A 93 -13.88 -9.20 20.05
C ALA A 93 -14.03 -9.64 21.52
N LEU A 94 -13.35 -10.69 21.98
CA LEU A 94 -13.49 -11.18 23.34
C LEU A 94 -12.73 -10.27 24.33
N SER A 95 -13.45 -9.73 25.32
CA SER A 95 -12.85 -8.92 26.38
C SER A 95 -12.34 -9.73 27.59
N ASP A 96 -12.78 -10.98 27.73
CA ASP A 96 -12.33 -11.87 28.81
C ASP A 96 -10.95 -12.45 28.50
N THR A 97 -9.96 -12.06 29.30
CA THR A 97 -8.57 -12.51 29.17
C THR A 97 -8.34 -13.98 29.55
N LEU A 98 -9.34 -14.67 30.09
CA LEU A 98 -9.24 -16.06 30.53
C LEU A 98 -9.73 -17.04 29.46
N ALA A 99 -9.06 -17.05 28.30
CA ALA A 99 -9.44 -17.89 27.17
C ALA A 99 -8.26 -18.58 26.46
N GLY A 100 -8.56 -19.67 25.74
CA GLY A 100 -7.62 -20.40 24.89
C GLY A 100 -6.30 -20.77 25.59
N TRP A 101 -5.17 -20.36 25.00
CA TRP A 101 -3.83 -20.65 25.52
C TRP A 101 -3.58 -20.09 26.93
N ARG A 102 -4.19 -18.96 27.31
CA ARG A 102 -3.88 -18.30 28.58
C ARG A 102 -4.26 -19.16 29.79
N THR A 103 -5.35 -19.90 29.68
CA THR A 103 -5.92 -20.75 30.72
C THR A 103 -5.55 -22.22 30.56
N THR A 104 -5.43 -22.71 29.31
CA THR A 104 -5.23 -24.14 29.07
C THR A 104 -3.77 -24.55 28.91
N LYS A 105 -2.93 -23.69 28.34
CA LYS A 105 -1.57 -24.03 27.87
C LYS A 105 -1.53 -25.25 26.93
N ASP A 106 -2.64 -25.55 26.27
CA ASP A 106 -2.76 -26.68 25.35
C ASP A 106 -2.20 -26.29 23.98
N LYS A 107 -1.36 -27.17 23.41
CA LYS A 107 -0.75 -27.01 22.09
C LYS A 107 -1.76 -26.78 20.97
N ARG A 108 -3.03 -27.18 21.16
CA ARG A 108 -4.11 -26.89 20.21
C ARG A 108 -4.32 -25.39 19.97
N TYR A 109 -3.83 -24.53 20.86
CA TYR A 109 -3.92 -23.07 20.75
C TYR A 109 -2.58 -22.41 20.37
N HIS A 110 -1.57 -23.18 19.95
CA HIS A 110 -0.36 -22.60 19.35
C HIS A 110 -0.70 -21.82 18.08
N ASP A 111 0.13 -20.83 17.77
CA ASP A 111 0.07 -19.99 16.57
C ASP A 111 -1.10 -19.00 16.55
N VAL A 112 -1.08 -18.09 15.58
CA VAL A 112 -2.17 -17.13 15.34
C VAL A 112 -3.13 -17.78 14.35
N GLN A 113 -4.19 -18.41 14.87
CA GLN A 113 -5.17 -19.16 14.08
C GLN A 113 -6.39 -18.31 13.69
N CYS A 114 -7.38 -18.93 13.05
CA CYS A 114 -8.63 -18.29 12.63
C CYS A 114 -9.31 -17.55 13.80
N GLU A 115 -9.37 -18.20 14.96
CA GLU A 115 -10.08 -17.67 16.12
C GLU A 115 -9.39 -16.45 16.76
N SER A 116 -8.10 -16.22 16.47
CA SER A 116 -7.39 -14.99 16.90
C SER A 116 -7.98 -13.72 16.28
N CYS A 117 -8.72 -13.81 15.17
CA CYS A 117 -9.40 -12.66 14.55
C CYS A 117 -10.92 -12.84 14.50
N HIS A 118 -11.40 -14.07 14.34
CA HIS A 118 -12.82 -14.39 14.21
C HIS A 118 -13.53 -14.70 15.54
N GLY A 119 -12.76 -14.84 16.64
CA GLY A 119 -13.28 -15.21 17.96
C GLY A 119 -13.55 -16.70 18.12
N ALA A 120 -14.16 -17.08 19.25
CA ALA A 120 -14.41 -18.46 19.64
C ALA A 120 -15.39 -19.20 18.69
N GLY A 121 -14.99 -20.38 18.21
CA GLY A 121 -15.68 -21.10 17.14
C GLY A 121 -16.71 -22.16 17.55
N LEU A 122 -16.79 -22.56 18.83
CA LEU A 122 -17.61 -23.71 19.25
C LEU A 122 -19.08 -23.62 18.81
N ALA A 123 -19.72 -22.47 19.03
CA ALA A 123 -21.12 -22.27 18.65
C ALA A 123 -21.33 -22.33 17.12
N HIS A 124 -20.35 -21.82 16.35
CA HIS A 124 -20.40 -21.84 14.90
C HIS A 124 -20.26 -23.27 14.37
N ILE A 125 -19.30 -24.06 14.85
CA ILE A 125 -19.10 -25.43 14.36
C ILE A 125 -20.28 -26.35 14.71
N GLN A 126 -20.98 -26.09 15.82
CA GLN A 126 -22.18 -26.83 16.20
C GLN A 126 -23.40 -26.48 15.33
N ARG A 127 -23.42 -25.27 14.76
CA ARG A 127 -24.56 -24.73 13.97
C ARG A 127 -24.06 -23.84 12.82
N PRO A 128 -23.35 -24.40 11.82
CA PRO A 128 -22.64 -23.60 10.81
C PRO A 128 -23.56 -22.76 9.93
N THR A 129 -24.83 -23.15 9.79
CA THR A 129 -25.85 -22.43 9.00
C THR A 129 -26.47 -21.23 9.72
N ARG A 130 -26.23 -21.06 11.04
CA ARG A 130 -26.95 -20.06 11.86
C ARG A 130 -26.25 -18.70 11.98
N GLY A 131 -25.05 -18.53 11.44
CA GLY A 131 -24.35 -17.25 11.46
C GLY A 131 -22.91 -17.32 11.01
N GLN A 132 -22.38 -16.19 10.56
CA GLN A 132 -20.98 -16.04 10.18
C GLN A 132 -20.14 -15.55 11.36
N MET A 133 -18.93 -16.07 11.48
CA MET A 133 -17.91 -15.50 12.36
C MET A 133 -17.20 -14.38 11.62
N LEU A 134 -17.50 -13.13 11.96
CA LEU A 134 -17.00 -11.96 11.25
C LEU A 134 -15.76 -11.38 11.94
N PRO A 135 -14.63 -11.21 11.23
CA PRO A 135 -13.49 -10.49 11.75
C PRO A 135 -13.70 -8.97 11.59
N SER A 136 -13.02 -8.18 12.41
CA SER A 136 -12.91 -6.74 12.20
C SER A 136 -11.72 -6.43 11.28
N ILE A 137 -11.93 -5.54 10.32
CA ILE A 137 -10.85 -4.93 9.53
C ILE A 137 -10.48 -3.55 10.04
N ALA A 138 -11.14 -3.07 11.09
CA ALA A 138 -10.79 -1.81 11.73
C ALA A 138 -9.36 -1.93 12.27
N ALA A 139 -8.57 -0.89 12.02
CA ALA A 139 -7.29 -0.71 12.66
C ALA A 139 -7.44 0.40 13.70
N ASP A 140 -6.86 0.22 14.88
CA ASP A 140 -6.92 1.21 15.95
C ASP A 140 -6.38 2.57 15.47
N THR A 141 -7.21 3.59 15.56
CA THR A 141 -6.88 4.99 15.23
C THR A 141 -6.62 5.84 16.48
N GLY A 142 -6.70 5.25 17.68
CA GLY A 142 -6.64 5.90 18.97
C GLY A 142 -5.64 5.27 19.95
N THR A 143 -6.00 5.23 21.24
CA THR A 143 -5.12 4.86 22.36
C THR A 143 -5.31 3.44 22.89
N LYS A 144 -6.21 2.64 22.29
CA LYS A 144 -6.41 1.23 22.66
C LYS A 144 -6.81 0.38 21.46
N ALA A 145 -5.93 -0.54 21.09
CA ALA A 145 -6.28 -1.63 20.20
C ALA A 145 -7.20 -2.58 20.96
N THR A 146 -8.47 -2.63 20.55
CA THR A 146 -9.51 -3.46 21.18
C THR A 146 -10.05 -4.54 20.25
N ASN A 147 -9.51 -4.64 19.03
CA ASN A 147 -9.78 -5.71 18.08
C ASN A 147 -8.74 -5.71 16.96
N GLY A 148 -8.62 -6.83 16.25
CA GLY A 148 -7.93 -6.95 14.97
C GLY A 148 -6.42 -6.86 15.06
N CYS A 149 -5.79 -6.45 13.96
CA CYS A 149 -4.34 -6.52 13.78
C CYS A 149 -3.55 -5.74 14.85
N ALA A 150 -4.10 -4.64 15.33
CA ALA A 150 -3.42 -3.67 16.19
C ALA A 150 -3.08 -4.20 17.59
N GLU A 151 -3.80 -5.24 18.06
CA GLU A 151 -3.55 -5.82 19.38
C GLU A 151 -2.23 -6.60 19.49
N CYS A 152 -1.71 -7.04 18.34
CA CYS A 152 -0.44 -7.74 18.24
C CYS A 152 0.61 -6.90 17.50
N HIS A 153 0.19 -6.13 16.50
CA HIS A 153 1.07 -5.31 15.67
C HIS A 153 1.15 -3.86 16.16
N SER A 154 1.55 -3.72 17.42
CA SER A 154 1.82 -2.45 18.10
C SER A 154 3.07 -2.51 18.98
N GLY A 155 3.51 -1.35 19.47
CA GLY A 155 4.61 -1.22 20.42
C GLY A 155 5.99 -1.29 19.76
N THR A 156 7.02 -1.55 20.55
CA THR A 156 8.39 -1.25 20.15
C THR A 156 8.97 -2.16 19.06
N HIS A 157 8.59 -3.44 19.04
CA HIS A 157 9.11 -4.43 18.07
C HIS A 157 8.25 -4.56 16.81
N HIS A 158 6.97 -4.22 16.92
CA HIS A 158 5.99 -4.33 15.84
C HIS A 158 5.12 -3.07 15.69
N PRO A 159 5.68 -1.84 15.57
CA PRO A 159 4.90 -0.60 15.56
C PRO A 159 4.12 -0.34 14.26
N TYR A 160 3.57 -1.36 13.62
CA TYR A 160 2.85 -1.22 12.35
C TYR A 160 1.64 -0.29 12.49
N VAL A 161 0.79 -0.52 13.50
CA VAL A 161 -0.37 0.37 13.74
C VAL A 161 0.08 1.75 14.24
N ASP A 162 1.13 1.80 15.06
CA ASP A 162 1.69 3.05 15.58
C ASP A 162 2.20 3.96 14.47
N GLU A 163 2.81 3.36 13.44
CA GLU A 163 3.25 4.06 12.24
C GLU A 163 2.07 4.39 11.31
N TRP A 164 1.20 3.42 11.03
CA TRP A 164 0.07 3.59 10.12
C TRP A 164 -0.89 4.68 10.57
N ARG A 165 -1.22 4.77 11.87
CA ARG A 165 -2.17 5.78 12.41
C ARG A 165 -1.69 7.22 12.17
N GLN A 166 -0.38 7.42 12.03
CA GLN A 166 0.21 8.73 11.76
C GLN A 166 0.04 9.16 10.30
N THR A 167 -0.31 8.23 9.42
CA THR A 167 -0.41 8.48 7.98
C THR A 167 -1.77 9.06 7.59
N ARG A 168 -1.86 9.59 6.37
CA ARG A 168 -3.14 9.94 5.78
C ARG A 168 -3.99 8.71 5.46
N HIS A 169 -3.41 7.54 5.18
CA HIS A 169 -4.16 6.31 4.90
C HIS A 169 -5.16 5.96 6.02
N ALA A 170 -4.80 6.24 7.27
CA ALA A 170 -5.70 6.03 8.41
C ALA A 170 -6.98 6.88 8.38
N ARG A 171 -6.96 8.03 7.69
CA ARG A 171 -8.05 9.02 7.70
C ARG A 171 -8.43 9.55 6.32
N VAL A 172 -7.97 8.91 5.25
CA VAL A 172 -8.09 9.40 3.87
C VAL A 172 -9.54 9.51 3.39
N TYR A 173 -10.46 8.76 4.02
CA TYR A 173 -11.90 8.81 3.81
C TYR A 173 -12.53 10.16 4.18
N SER A 174 -11.97 10.89 5.14
CA SER A 174 -12.58 12.14 5.64
C SER A 174 -12.84 13.17 4.53
N GLY A 175 -11.94 13.26 3.56
CA GLY A 175 -12.06 14.18 2.43
C GLY A 175 -13.04 13.75 1.33
N THR A 176 -13.69 12.59 1.43
CA THR A 176 -14.66 12.13 0.42
C THR A 176 -16.08 12.57 0.68
N PHE A 177 -16.38 13.02 1.89
CA PHE A 177 -17.72 13.38 2.31
C PHE A 177 -18.00 14.87 2.06
N SER A 178 -19.16 15.17 1.48
CA SER A 178 -19.73 16.51 1.39
C SER A 178 -21.17 16.44 1.86
N SER A 179 -21.54 17.27 2.86
CA SER A 179 -22.87 17.23 3.51
C SER A 179 -23.29 15.82 3.97
N GLY A 180 -22.33 15.04 4.48
CA GLY A 180 -22.57 13.67 4.95
C GLY A 180 -22.61 12.58 3.86
N VAL A 181 -22.53 12.95 2.57
CA VAL A 181 -22.58 12.01 1.44
C VAL A 181 -21.19 11.82 0.84
N ALA A 182 -20.75 10.57 0.68
CA ALA A 182 -19.47 10.25 0.04
C ALA A 182 -19.57 10.32 -1.48
N ASN A 183 -18.70 11.08 -2.14
CA ASN A 183 -18.63 11.12 -3.60
C ASN A 183 -18.24 9.73 -4.16
N PRO A 184 -19.11 9.07 -4.97
CA PRO A 184 -18.84 7.73 -5.51
C PRO A 184 -17.51 7.62 -6.25
N ALA A 185 -17.11 8.67 -6.96
CA ALA A 185 -15.88 8.69 -7.74
C ALA A 185 -14.60 8.67 -6.88
N CYS A 186 -14.70 8.86 -5.56
CA CYS A 186 -13.56 8.88 -4.65
C CYS A 186 -13.42 7.61 -3.80
N GLN A 187 -14.50 6.83 -3.68
CA GLN A 187 -14.60 5.78 -2.67
C GLN A 187 -13.59 4.64 -2.87
N SER A 188 -13.34 4.24 -4.12
CA SER A 188 -12.46 3.12 -4.50
C SER A 188 -10.99 3.31 -4.17
N CYS A 189 -10.57 4.49 -3.68
CA CYS A 189 -9.21 4.76 -3.21
C CYS A 189 -9.16 5.28 -1.77
N HIS A 190 -10.26 5.81 -1.25
CA HIS A 190 -10.27 6.56 0.01
C HIS A 190 -10.98 5.86 1.17
N MET A 191 -11.71 4.77 0.93
CA MET A 191 -12.51 4.11 1.97
C MET A 191 -12.19 2.62 1.98
N GLY A 192 -11.65 2.09 3.08
CA GLY A 192 -11.16 0.71 3.14
C GLY A 192 -12.19 -0.31 2.66
N GLN A 193 -13.45 -0.12 3.07
CA GLN A 193 -14.56 -0.97 2.62
C GLN A 193 -14.75 -0.96 1.10
N LYS A 194 -14.71 0.23 0.48
CA LYS A 194 -14.97 0.41 -0.96
C LYS A 194 -13.74 0.10 -1.82
N ILE A 195 -12.53 0.21 -1.27
CA ILE A 195 -11.31 -0.30 -1.91
C ILE A 195 -11.40 -1.83 -2.03
N LEU A 196 -11.72 -2.53 -0.94
CA LEU A 196 -11.90 -3.98 -0.94
C LEU A 196 -12.98 -4.44 -1.91
N GLU A 197 -14.13 -3.76 -1.92
CA GLU A 197 -15.22 -4.02 -2.89
C GLU A 197 -14.76 -3.82 -4.34
N ALA A 198 -14.07 -2.72 -4.64
CA ALA A 198 -13.54 -2.43 -5.97
C ALA A 198 -12.49 -3.45 -6.43
N TRP A 199 -11.84 -4.15 -5.50
CA TRP A 199 -10.89 -5.22 -5.78
C TRP A 199 -11.52 -6.62 -5.78
N GLY A 200 -12.86 -6.71 -5.72
CA GLY A 200 -13.59 -7.97 -5.78
C GLY A 200 -13.57 -8.79 -4.49
N VAL A 201 -13.24 -8.16 -3.35
CA VAL A 201 -13.25 -8.84 -2.05
C VAL A 201 -14.69 -8.93 -1.56
N ASN A 202 -15.32 -10.08 -1.82
CA ASN A 202 -16.74 -10.32 -1.54
C ASN A 202 -17.03 -10.88 -0.14
N THR A 203 -16.00 -11.13 0.69
CA THR A 203 -16.17 -11.64 2.06
C THR A 203 -16.86 -10.63 2.98
N ASN A 204 -17.51 -11.12 4.02
CA ASN A 204 -18.13 -10.28 5.05
C ASN A 204 -17.15 -10.02 6.21
N PHE A 205 -17.27 -8.84 6.82
CA PHE A 205 -16.51 -8.37 7.96
C PHE A 205 -17.36 -7.37 8.74
N VAL A 206 -16.99 -7.07 9.99
CA VAL A 206 -17.82 -6.26 10.90
C VAL A 206 -18.14 -4.88 10.32
N GLU A 207 -17.17 -4.22 9.70
CA GLU A 207 -17.31 -2.86 9.17
C GLU A 207 -17.94 -2.81 7.76
N LYS A 208 -18.37 -3.96 7.21
CA LYS A 208 -19.02 -4.02 5.90
C LYS A 208 -20.44 -3.48 6.06
N ALA A 209 -20.77 -2.43 5.31
CA ALA A 209 -22.10 -1.84 5.34
C ALA A 209 -22.54 -1.43 3.94
N ALA A 210 -23.85 -1.54 3.68
CA ALA A 210 -24.46 -1.10 2.43
C ALA A 210 -24.32 0.42 2.24
N THR A 211 -24.51 1.17 3.34
CA THR A 211 -24.35 2.63 3.38
C THR A 211 -23.19 3.00 4.28
N ILE A 212 -22.22 3.74 3.74
CA ILE A 212 -21.08 4.25 4.49
C ILE A 212 -21.29 5.74 4.81
N THR A 213 -21.19 6.08 6.08
CA THR A 213 -21.31 7.43 6.64
C THR A 213 -19.96 7.85 7.23
N PRO A 214 -19.77 9.14 7.58
CA PRO A 214 -18.56 9.56 8.29
C PRO A 214 -18.30 8.79 9.60
N ALA A 215 -19.34 8.27 10.25
CA ALA A 215 -19.25 7.58 11.54
C ALA A 215 -18.77 6.12 11.43
N ASN A 216 -18.99 5.45 10.29
CA ASN A 216 -18.61 4.05 10.09
C ASN A 216 -17.58 3.82 8.97
N ALA A 217 -17.15 4.89 8.28
CA ALA A 217 -16.08 4.81 7.31
C ALA A 217 -14.76 4.45 7.98
N VAL A 218 -14.01 3.52 7.39
CA VAL A 218 -12.62 3.23 7.78
C VAL A 218 -11.65 3.69 6.71
N GLY A 219 -10.43 4.04 7.13
CA GLY A 219 -9.34 4.36 6.22
C GLY A 219 -8.87 3.15 5.41
N THR A 220 -7.74 3.31 4.73
CA THR A 220 -7.04 2.22 4.04
C THR A 220 -6.37 1.35 5.12
N THR A 221 -7.12 0.41 5.71
CA THR A 221 -6.67 -0.42 6.84
C THR A 221 -5.68 -1.50 6.41
N CYS A 222 -5.12 -2.23 7.38
CA CYS A 222 -4.16 -3.31 7.15
C CYS A 222 -4.69 -4.35 6.15
N ALA A 223 -5.97 -4.73 6.29
CA ALA A 223 -6.62 -5.74 5.47
C ALA A 223 -6.84 -5.31 4.01
N VAL A 224 -6.73 -4.01 3.72
CA VAL A 224 -6.71 -3.51 2.35
C VAL A 224 -5.43 -3.99 1.67
N CYS A 225 -4.27 -3.73 2.25
CA CYS A 225 -2.99 -4.14 1.64
C CYS A 225 -2.71 -5.64 1.79
N HIS A 226 -3.06 -6.23 2.93
CA HIS A 226 -2.75 -7.61 3.29
C HIS A 226 -4.00 -8.50 3.30
N ASP A 227 -3.93 -9.68 2.68
CA ASP A 227 -4.95 -10.71 2.86
C ASP A 227 -4.66 -11.52 4.14
N PRO A 228 -5.51 -11.44 5.18
CA PRO A 228 -5.25 -12.14 6.44
C PRO A 228 -5.26 -13.67 6.28
N HIS A 229 -5.88 -14.20 5.22
CA HIS A 229 -5.89 -15.64 4.94
C HIS A 229 -4.68 -16.09 4.11
N GLY A 230 -3.91 -15.18 3.53
CA GLY A 230 -2.78 -15.47 2.66
C GLY A 230 -3.02 -15.14 1.19
N SER A 231 -1.92 -14.92 0.47
CA SER A 231 -1.91 -14.60 -0.96
C SER A 231 -0.65 -15.17 -1.62
N ASN A 232 -0.60 -15.12 -2.95
CA ASN A 232 0.59 -15.53 -3.72
C ASN A 232 1.72 -14.49 -3.65
N ASN A 233 1.50 -13.34 -3.03
CA ASN A 233 2.51 -12.30 -2.91
C ASN A 233 3.17 -12.36 -1.53
N PRO A 234 4.49 -12.08 -1.44
CA PRO A 234 5.19 -12.03 -0.16
C PRO A 234 4.48 -11.11 0.84
N LYS A 235 4.60 -11.46 2.13
CA LYS A 235 3.98 -10.70 3.24
C LYS A 235 2.45 -10.56 3.10
N GLN A 236 1.83 -11.54 2.44
CA GLN A 236 0.38 -11.62 2.26
C GLN A 236 -0.21 -10.42 1.50
N LEU A 237 0.56 -9.74 0.66
CA LEU A 237 0.04 -8.57 -0.08
C LEU A 237 -1.06 -9.00 -1.06
N ARG A 238 -2.13 -8.22 -1.20
CA ARG A 238 -3.20 -8.54 -2.18
C ARG A 238 -2.73 -8.45 -3.62
N PHE A 239 -1.79 -7.55 -3.88
CA PHE A 239 -1.22 -7.25 -5.18
C PHE A 239 0.30 -7.18 -5.10
N PRO A 240 1.02 -7.46 -6.20
CA PRO A 240 2.47 -7.30 -6.25
C PRO A 240 2.89 -5.83 -6.02
N ILE A 241 4.14 -5.65 -5.60
CA ILE A 241 4.78 -4.33 -5.44
C ILE A 241 5.98 -4.15 -6.39
N ASP A 242 6.34 -5.23 -7.08
CA ASP A 242 7.50 -5.41 -7.95
C ASP A 242 7.14 -5.39 -9.44
N VAL A 243 5.85 -5.29 -9.77
CA VAL A 243 5.38 -5.14 -11.16
C VAL A 243 5.20 -3.66 -11.49
N PRO A 244 5.87 -3.12 -12.53
CA PRO A 244 5.75 -1.71 -12.96
C PRO A 244 4.51 -1.50 -13.84
N ASP A 245 3.35 -1.76 -13.28
CA ASP A 245 2.06 -1.67 -13.97
C ASP A 245 1.01 -1.04 -13.05
N LEU A 246 0.23 -0.10 -13.58
CA LEU A 246 -0.72 0.69 -12.79
C LEU A 246 -1.87 -0.17 -12.21
N ASP A 247 -2.26 -1.22 -12.93
CA ASP A 247 -3.37 -2.09 -12.57
C ASP A 247 -2.94 -3.26 -11.68
N GLN A 248 -1.67 -3.67 -11.76
CA GLN A 248 -1.14 -4.77 -10.95
C GLN A 248 -0.42 -4.32 -9.70
N ASN A 249 0.24 -3.16 -9.69
CA ASN A 249 1.01 -2.72 -8.54
C ASN A 249 0.12 -2.20 -7.39
N LEU A 250 0.27 -2.78 -6.19
CA LEU A 250 -0.54 -2.45 -5.00
C LEU A 250 -0.63 -0.95 -4.74
N CYS A 251 0.48 -0.22 -4.83
CA CYS A 251 0.51 1.22 -4.55
C CYS A 251 -0.17 2.01 -5.67
N MET A 252 0.07 1.61 -6.92
CA MET A 252 -0.42 2.33 -8.10
C MET A 252 -1.92 2.17 -8.29
N LYS A 253 -2.57 1.16 -7.70
CA LYS A 253 -4.05 1.02 -7.72
C LYS A 253 -4.81 2.19 -7.09
N CYS A 254 -4.14 3.06 -6.33
CA CYS A 254 -4.69 4.33 -5.84
C CYS A 254 -3.90 5.55 -6.31
N HIS A 255 -2.57 5.39 -6.45
CA HIS A 255 -1.66 6.48 -6.79
C HIS A 255 -1.44 6.64 -8.31
N TYR A 256 -2.53 6.76 -9.08
CA TYR A 256 -2.46 6.86 -10.54
C TYR A 256 -3.34 7.95 -11.18
N ARG A 257 -4.10 8.68 -10.37
CA ARG A 257 -5.21 9.49 -10.88
C ARG A 257 -4.71 10.83 -11.43
N ARG A 258 -5.43 11.36 -12.44
CA ARG A 258 -5.17 12.66 -13.09
C ARG A 258 -3.68 12.95 -13.29
N ALA A 259 -2.94 11.97 -13.83
CA ALA A 259 -1.54 12.16 -14.16
C ALA A 259 -1.33 12.94 -15.46
N ASN A 260 -2.39 13.07 -16.27
CA ASN A 260 -2.43 13.79 -17.53
C ASN A 260 -3.52 14.88 -17.45
N PRO A 261 -3.39 15.98 -18.23
CA PRO A 261 -4.38 17.06 -18.20
C PRO A 261 -5.73 16.61 -18.72
N ASP A 262 -6.79 17.01 -18.02
CA ASP A 262 -8.15 16.99 -18.52
C ASP A 262 -8.55 18.43 -18.88
N PHE A 263 -8.58 18.74 -20.18
CA PHE A 263 -8.91 20.07 -20.67
C PHE A 263 -10.41 20.39 -20.62
N THR A 264 -11.26 19.39 -20.37
CA THR A 264 -12.72 19.58 -20.23
C THR A 264 -13.10 20.15 -18.86
N SER A 265 -12.22 20.00 -17.87
CA SER A 265 -12.39 20.55 -16.53
C SER A 265 -11.66 21.88 -16.35
N SER A 266 -12.19 22.74 -15.46
CA SER A 266 -11.43 23.88 -14.92
C SER A 266 -10.31 23.42 -13.97
N ARG A 267 -10.36 22.17 -13.49
CA ARG A 267 -9.37 21.61 -12.57
C ARG A 267 -8.16 21.05 -13.32
N LEU A 268 -7.25 21.95 -13.68
CA LEU A 268 -6.04 21.66 -14.44
C LEU A 268 -4.82 21.42 -13.53
N SER A 269 -4.92 20.41 -12.67
CA SER A 269 -3.87 20.07 -11.71
C SER A 269 -3.86 18.57 -11.43
N PRO A 270 -2.67 17.95 -11.27
CA PRO A 270 -2.55 16.54 -11.00
C PRO A 270 -3.14 16.14 -9.65
N HIS A 271 -3.56 14.88 -9.52
CA HIS A 271 -4.10 14.37 -8.26
C HIS A 271 -3.74 12.90 -8.05
N SER A 272 -2.70 12.66 -7.24
CA SER A 272 -2.08 11.34 -7.06
C SER A 272 -1.42 10.80 -8.36
N PRO A 273 -0.51 11.55 -9.00
CA PRO A 273 0.12 11.15 -10.25
C PRO A 273 1.32 10.19 -10.07
N GLN A 274 1.57 9.67 -8.86
CA GLN A 274 2.88 9.08 -8.51
C GLN A 274 3.25 7.87 -9.36
N GLY A 275 2.31 6.95 -9.61
CA GLY A 275 2.51 5.77 -10.45
C GLY A 275 2.90 6.15 -11.88
N PRO A 276 2.05 6.87 -12.63
CA PRO A 276 2.39 7.30 -13.98
C PRO A 276 3.65 8.17 -14.04
N MET A 277 3.89 9.01 -13.02
CA MET A 277 5.13 9.79 -12.95
C MET A 277 6.36 8.89 -12.81
N LEU A 278 6.29 7.88 -11.93
CA LEU A 278 7.36 6.89 -11.74
C LEU A 278 7.61 6.10 -13.03
N LEU A 279 6.54 5.69 -13.72
CA LEU A 279 6.58 4.88 -14.94
C LEU A 279 6.91 5.69 -16.21
N GLY A 280 6.93 7.02 -16.13
CA GLY A 280 7.26 7.88 -17.28
C GLY A 280 6.07 8.23 -18.18
N GLU A 281 4.83 8.02 -17.71
CA GLU A 281 3.58 8.14 -18.48
C GLU A 281 2.77 9.40 -18.15
N ALA A 282 3.20 10.18 -17.14
CA ALA A 282 2.50 11.38 -16.70
C ALA A 282 2.81 12.60 -17.59
N GLY A 283 1.90 13.58 -17.57
CA GLY A 283 2.10 14.90 -18.12
C GLY A 283 1.34 15.21 -19.40
N TRP A 284 1.41 16.48 -19.77
CA TRP A 284 1.03 16.95 -21.09
C TRP A 284 2.23 16.87 -22.03
N TRP A 285 2.03 16.24 -23.18
CA TRP A 285 3.06 16.10 -24.20
C TRP A 285 2.76 17.04 -25.37
N PRO A 286 3.59 18.06 -25.63
CA PRO A 286 3.40 18.92 -26.80
C PRO A 286 3.26 18.11 -28.09
N PRO A 287 2.32 18.48 -28.99
CA PRO A 287 2.14 17.80 -30.26
C PRO A 287 3.45 17.69 -31.05
N GLY A 288 3.68 16.53 -31.66
CA GLY A 288 4.87 16.29 -32.48
C GLY A 288 6.12 15.85 -31.70
N LEU A 289 6.07 15.77 -30.36
CA LEU A 289 7.14 15.14 -29.58
C LEU A 289 6.94 13.63 -29.46
N GLN A 290 8.03 12.88 -29.59
CA GLN A 290 8.16 11.48 -29.19
C GLN A 290 9.09 11.40 -27.99
N ALA A 291 8.71 10.61 -26.99
CA ALA A 291 9.65 10.17 -25.97
C ALA A 291 10.78 9.38 -26.64
N ASP A 292 12.03 9.72 -26.33
CA ASP A 292 13.09 8.75 -26.51
C ASP A 292 12.75 7.54 -25.62
N SER A 293 12.96 6.33 -26.12
CA SER A 293 12.94 5.10 -25.32
C SER A 293 13.76 5.21 -24.02
N THR A 294 14.71 6.16 -23.95
CA THR A 294 15.52 6.46 -22.78
C THR A 294 14.96 7.55 -21.84
N LEU A 295 13.71 8.02 -21.99
CA LEU A 295 12.99 8.79 -20.95
C LEU A 295 12.60 7.88 -19.76
N VAL A 296 13.58 7.07 -19.36
CA VAL A 296 13.44 5.90 -18.51
C VAL A 296 12.84 6.33 -17.20
N ALA A 297 11.80 5.62 -16.80
CA ALA A 297 11.30 5.47 -15.44
C ALA A 297 12.46 5.15 -14.47
N THR A 298 13.28 6.14 -14.09
CA THR A 298 14.56 5.90 -13.40
C THR A 298 14.44 5.02 -12.16
N HIS A 299 13.39 5.25 -11.38
CA HIS A 299 13.01 4.41 -10.26
C HIS A 299 11.78 3.50 -10.56
N GLY A 300 11.25 3.51 -11.78
CA GLY A 300 10.17 2.62 -12.24
C GLY A 300 10.67 1.51 -13.17
N THR A 301 11.95 1.13 -13.10
CA THR A 301 12.53 0.03 -13.87
C THR A 301 12.82 -1.20 -13.01
N SER A 302 13.22 -2.30 -13.65
CA SER A 302 13.74 -3.52 -13.00
C SER A 302 14.95 -3.29 -12.08
N ARG A 303 15.67 -2.16 -12.22
CA ARG A 303 16.74 -1.78 -11.27
C ARG A 303 16.19 -1.37 -9.90
N ASN A 304 14.90 -1.04 -9.81
CA ASN A 304 14.20 -0.81 -8.56
C ASN A 304 13.12 -1.91 -8.35
N PRO A 305 13.52 -3.12 -7.91
CA PRO A 305 12.65 -4.29 -7.96
C PRO A 305 11.44 -4.23 -7.03
N LYS A 306 11.37 -3.33 -6.04
CA LYS A 306 10.17 -3.16 -5.19
C LYS A 306 9.46 -1.82 -5.44
N LEU A 307 9.87 -1.10 -6.50
CA LEU A 307 9.26 0.15 -6.95
C LEU A 307 9.03 1.13 -5.79
N CYS A 308 7.77 1.48 -5.52
CA CYS A 308 7.38 2.40 -4.44
C CYS A 308 7.87 1.93 -3.07
N ALA A 309 7.77 0.62 -2.80
CA ALA A 309 8.08 0.04 -1.49
C ALA A 309 9.58 0.07 -1.16
N THR A 310 10.47 0.16 -2.16
CA THR A 310 11.92 0.32 -1.93
C THR A 310 12.23 1.54 -1.07
N CYS A 311 11.57 2.67 -1.35
CA CYS A 311 11.82 3.92 -0.65
C CYS A 311 10.82 4.15 0.49
N HIS A 312 9.55 3.82 0.26
CA HIS A 312 8.48 4.16 1.19
C HIS A 312 8.30 3.14 2.32
N VAL A 313 8.71 1.88 2.15
CA VAL A 313 8.54 0.80 3.15
C VAL A 313 9.90 0.28 3.60
N ASN A 314 10.69 1.15 4.21
CA ASN A 314 12.01 0.83 4.72
C ASN A 314 11.96 0.35 6.19
N ARG A 315 12.36 -0.89 6.45
CA ARG A 315 12.42 -1.48 7.81
C ARG A 315 13.85 -1.43 8.34
N PHE A 316 14.04 -0.95 9.56
CA PHE A 316 15.32 -0.97 10.26
C PHE A 316 15.14 -0.80 11.77
N ASP A 317 16.09 -1.30 12.56
CA ASP A 317 16.11 -1.03 13.99
C ASP A 317 16.83 0.28 14.30
N VAL A 318 16.28 1.02 15.26
CA VAL A 318 16.89 2.21 15.85
C VAL A 318 17.52 1.80 17.17
N THR A 319 18.79 2.14 17.31
CA THR A 319 19.54 2.01 18.56
C THR A 319 19.91 3.40 19.06
N ASP A 320 19.95 3.54 20.37
CA ASP A 320 20.44 4.74 21.01
C ASP A 320 21.93 4.91 20.71
N LYS A 321 22.32 6.07 20.17
CA LYS A 321 23.69 6.27 19.69
C LYS A 321 24.73 6.33 20.82
N ALA A 322 24.33 6.71 22.03
CA ALA A 322 25.24 6.80 23.16
C ALA A 322 25.47 5.43 23.82
N THR A 323 24.41 4.63 23.93
CA THR A 323 24.43 3.37 24.69
C THR A 323 24.47 2.11 23.81
N GLY A 324 24.18 2.23 22.51
CA GLY A 324 24.01 1.10 21.60
C GLY A 324 22.76 0.25 21.86
N LYS A 325 21.93 0.62 22.83
CA LYS A 325 20.74 -0.15 23.21
C LYS A 325 19.63 0.03 22.18
N PHE A 326 18.86 -1.03 21.94
CA PHE A 326 17.66 -0.98 21.11
C PHE A 326 16.66 0.05 21.66
N VAL A 327 16.12 0.87 20.75
CA VAL A 327 15.08 1.87 21.04
C VAL A 327 13.75 1.41 20.47
N GLN A 328 13.69 1.18 19.16
CA GLN A 328 12.47 0.81 18.46
C GLN A 328 12.79 0.28 17.04
N THR A 329 11.97 -0.64 16.56
CA THR A 329 11.98 -1.03 15.14
C THR A 329 11.15 -0.04 14.33
N VAL A 330 11.69 0.48 13.21
CA VAL A 330 10.90 1.15 12.18
C VAL A 330 10.43 0.11 11.16
N THR A 331 9.13 0.08 10.85
CA THR A 331 8.54 -0.90 9.92
C THR A 331 8.32 -0.36 8.50
N GLY A 332 8.40 0.95 8.33
CA GLY A 332 8.15 1.62 7.04
C GLY A 332 6.67 1.92 6.77
N HIS A 333 5.76 1.60 7.69
CA HIS A 333 4.32 1.84 7.54
C HIS A 333 3.90 3.29 7.83
N ARG A 334 4.87 4.19 8.00
CA ARG A 334 4.67 5.64 7.87
C ARG A 334 4.63 6.09 6.40
N PHE A 335 5.18 5.27 5.49
CA PHE A 335 5.31 5.58 4.06
C PHE A 335 6.10 6.87 3.76
N THR A 336 6.88 7.38 4.71
CA THR A 336 7.70 8.57 4.52
C THR A 336 9.09 8.15 4.07
N ALA A 337 9.42 8.38 2.78
CA ALA A 337 10.68 7.93 2.20
C ALA A 337 11.91 8.65 2.79
N ILE A 338 11.81 9.97 3.01
CA ILE A 338 12.91 10.81 3.52
C ILE A 338 12.49 11.59 4.79
N PRO A 339 12.27 10.90 5.92
CA PRO A 339 11.74 11.54 7.12
C PRO A 339 12.77 12.48 7.75
N CYS A 340 12.26 13.53 8.41
CA CYS A 340 12.98 14.14 9.52
C CYS A 340 13.11 13.12 10.65
N VAL A 341 14.30 13.04 11.24
CA VAL A 341 14.62 12.07 12.29
C VAL A 341 15.17 12.77 13.54
N ASP A 342 15.05 12.13 14.69
CA ASP A 342 15.65 12.59 15.94
C ASP A 342 17.17 12.29 16.01
N GLY A 343 17.78 12.60 17.16
CA GLY A 343 19.21 12.36 17.40
C GLY A 343 19.64 10.90 17.21
N ASN A 344 18.75 9.94 17.45
CA ASN A 344 19.01 8.50 17.29
C ASN A 344 18.66 7.97 15.90
N GLY A 345 18.02 8.78 15.04
CA GLY A 345 17.61 8.38 13.71
C GLY A 345 16.18 7.83 13.63
N LEU A 346 15.38 7.98 14.68
CA LEU A 346 13.97 7.62 14.68
C LEU A 346 13.17 8.67 13.90
N PRO A 347 12.28 8.28 12.97
CA PRO A 347 11.41 9.24 12.29
C PRO A 347 10.56 10.06 13.26
N LEU A 348 10.61 11.38 13.10
CA LEU A 348 9.77 12.32 13.84
C LEU A 348 8.29 12.18 13.45
N PRO A 349 7.35 12.53 14.33
CA PRO A 349 5.91 12.50 14.02
C PRO A 349 5.55 13.50 12.90
N PRO A 350 4.38 13.36 12.24
CA PRO A 350 3.99 14.15 11.08
C PRO A 350 4.02 15.68 11.27
N ASP A 351 3.68 16.15 12.46
CA ASP A 351 3.69 17.57 12.86
C ASP A 351 5.11 18.15 12.99
N LYS A 352 6.13 17.29 13.05
CA LYS A 352 7.56 17.66 13.15
C LYS A 352 8.36 17.31 11.90
N GLN A 353 7.70 17.18 10.75
CA GLN A 353 8.34 16.88 9.46
C GLN A 353 8.80 18.14 8.69
N ASN A 354 9.11 19.23 9.40
CA ASN A 354 9.45 20.55 8.85
C ASN A 354 10.96 20.83 8.73
N CYS A 355 11.83 19.84 8.97
CA CYS A 355 13.26 19.98 8.76
C CYS A 355 13.59 20.25 7.27
N SER A 356 14.73 20.90 7.03
CA SER A 356 15.21 21.15 5.67
C SER A 356 15.42 19.84 4.91
N VAL A 357 15.31 19.89 3.58
CA VAL A 357 15.59 18.75 2.70
C VAL A 357 17.00 18.18 2.92
N THR A 358 17.95 19.05 3.29
CA THR A 358 19.33 18.69 3.60
C THR A 358 19.50 18.04 4.97
N ALA A 359 18.52 18.12 5.89
CA ALA A 359 18.54 17.49 7.20
C ALA A 359 17.76 16.16 7.26
N ARG A 360 17.01 15.83 6.20
CA ARG A 360 16.25 14.58 6.11
C ARG A 360 17.16 13.36 6.06
N SER A 361 16.66 12.23 6.56
CA SER A 361 17.29 10.93 6.36
C SER A 361 17.04 10.42 4.94
N TYR A 362 18.08 9.87 4.31
CA TYR A 362 18.02 9.21 3.00
C TYR A 362 18.32 7.70 3.13
N LYS A 363 18.14 7.16 4.35
CA LYS A 363 18.47 5.76 4.67
C LYS A 363 17.70 4.76 3.81
N SER A 364 16.51 5.13 3.33
CA SER A 364 15.74 4.31 2.37
C SER A 364 16.44 4.20 1.02
N CYS A 365 17.03 5.29 0.53
CA CYS A 365 17.85 5.31 -0.68
C CYS A 365 19.12 4.47 -0.50
N ALA A 366 19.80 4.61 0.63
CA ALA A 366 20.97 3.79 0.97
C ALA A 366 20.62 2.30 1.10
N GLY A 367 19.49 1.99 1.75
CA GLY A 367 18.98 0.62 1.91
C GLY A 367 18.59 -0.05 0.60
N SER A 368 18.38 0.71 -0.50
CA SER A 368 18.16 0.15 -1.83
C SER A 368 19.41 -0.47 -2.45
N GLY A 369 20.60 -0.09 -1.98
CA GLY A 369 21.89 -0.53 -2.53
C GLY A 369 22.39 0.26 -3.75
N CYS A 370 21.62 1.23 -4.27
CA CYS A 370 21.99 1.99 -5.48
C CYS A 370 22.84 3.24 -5.20
N HIS A 371 22.57 3.98 -4.11
CA HIS A 371 23.22 5.26 -3.80
C HIS A 371 23.49 5.39 -2.31
N SER A 372 24.60 6.04 -1.93
CA SER A 372 24.81 6.46 -0.53
C SER A 372 23.80 7.54 -0.11
N GLU A 373 23.60 7.76 1.19
CA GLU A 373 22.74 8.86 1.66
C GLU A 373 23.23 10.23 1.16
N THR A 374 24.55 10.45 1.17
CA THR A 374 25.16 11.70 0.67
C THR A 374 24.87 11.90 -0.80
N THR A 375 25.11 10.87 -1.62
CA THR A 375 24.83 10.92 -3.06
C THR A 375 23.35 11.18 -3.32
N ALA A 376 22.46 10.40 -2.68
CA ALA A 376 21.01 10.52 -2.83
C ALA A 376 20.51 11.93 -2.46
N ARG A 377 21.03 12.50 -1.36
CA ARG A 377 20.70 13.86 -0.92
C ARG A 377 21.15 14.90 -1.93
N THR A 378 22.39 14.83 -2.40
CA THR A 378 22.92 15.78 -3.38
C THR A 378 22.10 15.74 -4.67
N VAL A 379 21.87 14.56 -5.25
CA VAL A 379 21.12 14.45 -6.52
C VAL A 379 19.66 14.87 -6.38
N PHE A 380 19.02 14.58 -5.24
CA PHE A 380 17.63 14.99 -4.98
C PHE A 380 17.51 16.52 -4.86
N VAL A 381 18.40 17.16 -4.09
CA VAL A 381 18.39 18.63 -3.93
C VAL A 381 18.69 19.32 -5.26
N THR A 382 19.64 18.81 -6.04
CA THR A 382 19.91 19.33 -7.39
C THR A 382 18.68 19.19 -8.30
N ALA A 383 18.01 18.04 -8.29
CA ALA A 383 16.83 17.83 -9.11
C ALA A 383 15.67 18.76 -8.74
N GLU A 384 15.40 18.96 -7.45
CA GLU A 384 14.39 19.92 -6.96
C GLU A 384 14.73 21.35 -7.42
N ALA A 385 16.00 21.77 -7.29
CA ALA A 385 16.44 23.10 -7.70
C ALA A 385 16.30 23.32 -9.21
N ASP A 386 16.72 22.36 -10.04
CA ASP A 386 16.58 22.42 -11.49
C ASP A 386 15.11 22.54 -11.92
N ILE A 387 14.24 21.71 -11.32
CA ILE A 387 12.81 21.68 -11.59
C ILE A 387 12.17 23.01 -11.18
N ALA A 388 12.50 23.53 -10.00
CA ALA A 388 11.99 24.80 -9.52
C ALA A 388 12.41 25.97 -10.44
N GLY A 389 13.65 25.99 -10.92
CA GLY A 389 14.13 27.01 -11.86
C GLY A 389 13.39 26.98 -13.20
N LEU A 390 13.22 25.79 -13.80
CA LEU A 390 12.46 25.62 -15.03
C LEU A 390 10.97 26.00 -14.86
N ALA A 391 10.36 25.57 -13.75
CA ALA A 391 8.96 25.88 -13.45
C ALA A 391 8.74 27.38 -13.21
N ALA A 392 9.64 28.06 -12.51
CA ALA A 392 9.60 29.51 -12.34
C ALA A 392 9.71 30.25 -13.68
N GLY A 393 10.63 29.81 -14.54
CA GLY A 393 10.79 30.38 -15.89
C GLY A 393 9.53 30.21 -16.74
N LEU A 394 8.93 29.01 -16.73
CA LEU A 394 7.68 28.73 -17.44
C LEU A 394 6.50 29.53 -16.89
N ASN A 395 6.38 29.66 -15.56
CA ASN A 395 5.34 30.51 -14.95
C ASN A 395 5.46 31.98 -15.37
N ALA A 396 6.69 32.50 -15.47
CA ALA A 396 6.91 33.87 -15.95
C ALA A 396 6.50 34.06 -17.42
N MET A 397 6.61 33.01 -18.25
CA MET A 397 6.08 33.02 -19.62
C MET A 397 4.56 32.91 -19.64
N LEU A 398 3.98 31.99 -18.87
CA LEU A 398 2.53 31.79 -18.77
C LEU A 398 1.80 33.04 -18.29
N ALA A 399 2.42 33.86 -17.43
CA ALA A 399 1.88 35.15 -17.00
C ALA A 399 1.70 36.18 -18.14
N LYS A 400 2.39 36.00 -19.27
CA LYS A 400 2.28 36.86 -20.47
C LYS A 400 1.27 36.32 -21.48
N VAL A 401 0.77 35.09 -21.31
CA VAL A 401 -0.22 34.49 -22.20
C VAL A 401 -1.58 35.17 -21.95
N PRO A 402 -2.35 35.53 -23.00
CA PRO A 402 -3.69 36.10 -22.83
C PRO A 402 -4.59 35.21 -21.97
N ALA A 403 -5.31 35.80 -21.00
CA ALA A 403 -6.18 35.04 -20.08
C ALA A 403 -7.26 34.22 -20.81
N SER A 404 -7.67 34.64 -22.01
CA SER A 404 -8.61 33.90 -22.86
C SER A 404 -8.09 32.53 -23.30
N GLU A 405 -6.78 32.29 -23.25
CA GLU A 405 -6.16 31.00 -23.55
C GLU A 405 -6.32 29.97 -22.43
N MET A 406 -6.59 30.44 -21.20
CA MET A 406 -6.83 29.59 -20.04
C MET A 406 -8.30 29.15 -19.93
N ALA A 407 -9.17 29.61 -20.83
CA ALA A 407 -10.58 29.28 -20.83
C ALA A 407 -10.83 27.79 -21.16
N VAL A 408 -11.80 27.19 -20.46
CA VAL A 408 -12.32 25.86 -20.77
C VAL A 408 -13.22 25.94 -22.01
N PRO A 409 -13.18 24.99 -22.96
CA PRO A 409 -12.40 23.74 -22.98
C PRO A 409 -11.17 23.79 -23.89
N LYS A 410 -10.52 24.95 -24.09
CA LYS A 410 -9.40 25.08 -25.04
C LYS A 410 -8.31 24.01 -24.82
N VAL A 411 -7.81 23.43 -25.89
CA VAL A 411 -6.68 22.50 -25.87
C VAL A 411 -5.50 23.22 -26.53
N ASN A 412 -4.57 23.72 -25.73
CA ASN A 412 -3.43 24.52 -26.19
C ASN A 412 -2.21 24.32 -25.29
N SER A 413 -1.08 24.88 -25.72
CA SER A 413 0.19 24.77 -25.00
C SER A 413 0.17 25.50 -23.67
N ALA A 414 -0.54 26.61 -23.52
CA ALA A 414 -0.63 27.33 -22.25
C ALA A 414 -1.26 26.48 -21.13
N ARG A 415 -2.40 25.84 -21.42
CA ARG A 415 -3.05 24.95 -20.45
C ARG A 415 -2.21 23.69 -20.21
N GLY A 416 -1.67 23.08 -21.25
CA GLY A 416 -0.79 21.92 -21.12
C GLY A 416 0.46 22.20 -20.28
N ALA A 417 1.12 23.33 -20.52
CA ALA A 417 2.27 23.81 -19.77
C ALA A 417 1.93 24.10 -18.30
N THR A 418 0.77 24.71 -18.04
CA THR A 418 0.27 24.92 -16.67
C THR A 418 0.15 23.60 -15.90
N PHE A 419 -0.37 22.56 -16.56
CA PHE A 419 -0.44 21.24 -15.95
C PHE A 419 0.95 20.66 -15.67
N ASN A 420 1.89 20.77 -16.61
CA ASN A 420 3.26 20.28 -16.44
C ASN A 420 4.02 20.98 -15.32
N VAL A 421 3.81 22.29 -15.11
CA VAL A 421 4.33 23.00 -13.92
C VAL A 421 3.80 22.34 -12.65
N ALA A 422 2.49 22.15 -12.56
CA ALA A 422 1.87 21.56 -11.37
C ALA A 422 2.31 20.10 -11.14
N LEU A 423 2.54 19.32 -12.21
CA LEU A 423 3.07 17.95 -12.15
C LEU A 423 4.52 17.91 -11.69
N ALA A 424 5.38 18.76 -12.26
CA ALA A 424 6.79 18.78 -11.92
C ALA A 424 7.02 19.23 -10.47
N LEU A 425 6.21 20.18 -9.97
CA LEU A 425 6.22 20.65 -8.58
C LEU A 425 5.40 19.77 -7.63
N HIS A 426 4.74 18.73 -8.12
CA HIS A 426 3.99 17.82 -7.26
C HIS A 426 4.96 17.11 -6.30
N PRO A 427 4.63 16.97 -5.00
CA PRO A 427 5.50 16.31 -4.03
C PRO A 427 5.97 14.93 -4.52
N GLY A 428 7.29 14.73 -4.52
CA GLY A 428 7.96 13.49 -4.93
C GLY A 428 8.33 13.38 -6.40
N SER A 429 7.87 14.29 -7.28
CA SER A 429 8.18 14.24 -8.72
C SER A 429 9.68 14.24 -9.03
N ALA A 430 10.48 15.00 -8.29
CA ALA A 430 11.93 15.04 -8.41
C ALA A 430 12.62 13.72 -8.03
N ALA A 431 11.99 12.88 -7.20
CA ALA A 431 12.49 11.54 -6.90
C ALA A 431 11.93 10.50 -7.87
N HIS A 432 10.63 10.54 -8.18
CA HIS A 432 9.99 9.51 -9.01
C HIS A 432 10.56 9.50 -10.43
N ASN A 433 10.64 10.66 -11.08
CA ASN A 433 11.26 10.77 -12.41
C ASN A 433 11.73 12.21 -12.69
N PRO A 434 12.92 12.61 -12.17
CA PRO A 434 13.43 13.97 -12.39
C PRO A 434 13.72 14.26 -13.87
N PHE A 435 13.99 13.23 -14.68
CA PHE A 435 14.25 13.38 -16.11
C PHE A 435 12.98 13.75 -16.86
N LEU A 436 11.88 13.02 -16.62
CA LEU A 436 10.57 13.36 -17.19
C LEU A 436 10.10 14.75 -16.76
N ALA A 437 10.16 15.07 -15.46
CA ALA A 437 9.73 16.38 -14.95
C ALA A 437 10.44 17.53 -15.68
N LYS A 438 11.78 17.44 -15.79
CA LYS A 438 12.57 18.44 -16.49
C LYS A 438 12.23 18.46 -17.98
N ALA A 439 12.19 17.30 -18.63
CA ALA A 439 11.91 17.21 -20.07
C ALA A 439 10.55 17.85 -20.43
N LEU A 440 9.50 17.56 -19.66
CA LEU A 440 8.17 18.15 -19.85
C LEU A 440 8.16 19.68 -19.66
N LEU A 441 8.80 20.20 -18.60
CA LEU A 441 8.88 21.65 -18.38
C LEU A 441 9.58 22.36 -19.54
N ARG A 442 10.67 21.78 -20.02
CA ARG A 442 11.45 22.32 -21.12
C ARG A 442 10.70 22.28 -22.45
N ALA A 443 10.04 21.17 -22.73
CA ALA A 443 9.17 21.02 -23.88
C ALA A 443 8.00 22.03 -23.84
N SER A 444 7.43 22.26 -22.65
CA SER A 444 6.41 23.28 -22.44
C SER A 444 6.92 24.71 -22.64
N ILE A 445 8.15 25.03 -22.20
CA ILE A 445 8.79 26.32 -22.46
C ILE A 445 8.91 26.57 -23.98
N VAL A 446 9.40 25.58 -24.73
CA VAL A 446 9.54 25.69 -26.19
C VAL A 446 8.16 25.86 -26.86
N ALA A 447 7.17 25.07 -26.46
CA ALA A 447 5.82 25.16 -27.01
C ALA A 447 5.18 26.54 -26.76
N VAL A 448 5.26 27.05 -25.52
CA VAL A 448 4.71 28.38 -25.18
C VAL A 448 5.48 29.50 -25.90
N ALA A 449 6.80 29.36 -26.06
CA ALA A 449 7.58 30.35 -26.82
C ALA A 449 7.13 30.42 -28.28
N ASN A 450 6.95 29.28 -28.92
CA ASN A 450 6.55 29.19 -30.33
C ASN A 450 5.11 29.65 -30.55
N ASP A 451 4.16 29.17 -29.74
CA ASP A 451 2.74 29.42 -29.96
C ASP A 451 2.31 30.87 -29.65
N TYR A 452 3.04 31.54 -28.75
CA TYR A 452 2.69 32.88 -28.26
C TYR A 452 3.75 33.96 -28.54
N GLY A 453 4.85 33.61 -29.21
CA GLY A 453 5.95 34.56 -29.50
C GLY A 453 6.64 35.09 -28.25
N ILE A 454 6.66 34.32 -27.16
CA ILE A 454 7.22 34.75 -25.87
C ILE A 454 8.66 34.25 -25.74
N THR A 455 9.62 35.16 -25.61
CA THR A 455 11.02 34.80 -25.37
C THR A 455 11.20 34.13 -24.00
N PRO A 456 11.82 32.94 -23.92
CA PRO A 456 12.17 32.31 -22.65
C PRO A 456 13.11 33.18 -21.81
N PRO A 457 13.02 33.14 -20.47
CA PRO A 457 13.98 33.79 -19.59
C PRO A 457 15.43 33.35 -19.90
N PRO A 458 16.41 34.27 -19.86
CA PRO A 458 17.81 33.93 -20.09
C PRO A 458 18.33 32.98 -18.99
N GLY A 459 19.32 32.16 -19.31
CA GLY A 459 19.96 31.24 -18.36
C GLY A 459 19.24 29.90 -18.17
N LEU A 460 18.05 29.70 -18.76
CA LEU A 460 17.43 28.38 -18.80
C LEU A 460 18.20 27.47 -19.77
N GLN A 461 18.66 26.33 -19.27
CA GLN A 461 19.24 25.29 -20.13
C GLN A 461 18.13 24.57 -20.89
N LEU A 462 17.95 24.98 -22.15
CA LEU A 462 16.91 24.52 -23.09
C LEU A 462 17.43 23.56 -24.20
N ALA A 463 18.69 23.11 -24.14
CA ALA A 463 19.27 22.12 -25.05
C ALA A 463 20.52 21.49 -24.41
N PRO A 464 20.94 20.28 -24.84
CA PRO A 464 20.25 19.40 -25.77
C PRO A 464 19.17 18.55 -25.08
N PHE A 465 17.95 18.59 -25.61
CA PHE A 465 16.84 17.66 -25.27
C PHE A 465 16.61 16.58 -26.31
N ASP A 466 17.28 16.75 -27.45
CA ASP A 466 17.27 15.95 -28.67
C ASP A 466 17.68 14.48 -28.45
N LYS A 467 18.05 14.08 -27.22
CA LYS A 467 18.23 12.68 -26.82
C LYS A 467 17.15 12.12 -25.88
N GLN A 468 16.16 12.90 -25.44
CA GLN A 468 15.13 12.46 -24.48
C GLN A 468 13.70 12.73 -24.97
N LEU A 469 13.47 13.82 -25.70
CA LEU A 469 12.24 14.09 -26.44
C LEU A 469 12.64 14.52 -27.84
N ARG A 470 12.30 13.72 -28.87
CA ARG A 470 12.61 14.03 -30.27
C ARG A 470 11.38 14.55 -30.98
N ALA A 471 11.55 15.53 -31.87
CA ALA A 471 10.49 15.85 -32.84
C ALA A 471 10.23 14.60 -33.71
N ARG A 472 8.96 14.29 -34.03
CA ARG A 472 8.63 13.26 -35.02
C ARG A 472 9.38 13.58 -36.30
N SER A 473 10.22 12.66 -36.77
CA SER A 473 10.71 12.71 -38.14
C SER A 473 9.48 12.68 -39.05
N SER A 474 9.30 13.74 -39.84
CA SER A 474 8.35 13.77 -40.94
C SER A 474 8.69 12.62 -41.89
N ASN A 475 7.82 11.60 -41.95
CA ASN A 475 7.74 10.72 -43.11
C ASN A 475 6.82 11.35 -44.14
#